data_AF-A0A932MG19-F1
#
_entry.id   AF-A0A932MG19-F1
#
_cell.length_a   1.000
_cell.length_b   1.000
_cell.length_c   1.000
_cell.angle_alpha   90.00
_cell.angle_beta   90.00
_cell.angle_gamma   90.00
#
_symmetry.space_group_name_H-M   'P 1'
#
loop_
_entity.id
_entity.type
_entity.pdbx_description
1 polymer ?
#
loop_
_entity_poly.entity_id
_entity_poly.type
_entity_poly.pdbx_seq_one_letter_code
_entity_poly.pdbx_strand_id
1 'polypeptide(L)'
;SDLPPTIARGFWEPPYRATRITQVLAELQAAAVLDMARIQTDVLSVQAAGILAHLVRPVIQALTDPHARQAASLLLLWDCRMEAESAAAALYHLFYQELLQRCFRPLMERQVPGIFARYFSTLHLAVPAADAALLSSDGTWFPSGVQATVEECLAAAWRRAAAGWGPDPAGWRWGSLHALTLFHSFGRGRGLAARALAWLFELNRGPYARPGDGMTVNLGAFPLTEPFAVTVGPSYRQIVDLGDPDGSRWIMAGGTSGDPRSAHYADQVERWLRGEYRPMRLRSLAEARTGMVLHLESAG
;
A
#
# COMPACT_ATOMS: atom_id res chain seq x y z
N SER A 1 -9.39 -2.72 -26.03
CA SER A 1 -9.70 -1.29 -26.27
C SER A 1 -8.78 -0.79 -27.37
N ASP A 2 -9.34 -0.44 -28.53
CA ASP A 2 -8.60 0.10 -29.67
C ASP A 2 -8.31 1.59 -29.46
N LEU A 3 -7.53 1.90 -28.43
CA LEU A 3 -6.98 3.25 -28.27
C LEU A 3 -5.86 3.44 -29.30
N PRO A 4 -5.77 4.62 -29.94
CA PRO A 4 -4.68 4.93 -30.85
C PRO A 4 -3.32 4.63 -30.19
N PRO A 5 -2.34 4.05 -30.92
CA PRO A 5 -1.05 3.64 -30.36
C PRO A 5 -0.30 4.77 -29.65
N THR A 6 -0.57 6.02 -29.98
CA THR A 6 0.04 7.22 -29.39
C THR A 6 -0.59 7.62 -28.05
N ILE A 7 -1.85 7.28 -27.80
CA ILE A 7 -2.55 7.56 -26.52
C ILE A 7 -2.36 6.39 -25.55
N ALA A 8 -2.24 5.15 -26.07
CA ALA A 8 -2.00 3.96 -25.26
C ALA A 8 -0.52 3.77 -24.84
N ARG A 9 0.44 4.46 -25.47
CA ARG A 9 1.88 4.47 -25.11
C ARG A 9 2.20 5.43 -23.96
N GLY A 10 1.40 5.38 -22.90
CA GLY A 10 1.67 6.09 -21.64
C GLY A 10 2.30 5.17 -20.60
N PHE A 11 2.89 5.77 -19.57
CA PHE A 11 3.22 5.05 -18.35
C PHE A 11 1.96 4.83 -17.53
N TRP A 12 1.37 3.64 -17.64
CA TRP A 12 0.20 3.25 -16.87
C TRP A 12 0.61 2.78 -15.47
N GLU A 13 -0.32 2.90 -14.53
CA GLU A 13 -0.19 2.25 -13.23
C GLU A 13 0.05 0.73 -13.38
N PRO A 14 0.82 0.10 -12.48
CA PRO A 14 1.03 -1.34 -12.51
C PRO A 14 -0.31 -2.10 -12.53
N PRO A 15 -0.42 -3.21 -13.29
CA PRO A 15 -1.71 -3.83 -13.59
C PRO A 15 -2.33 -4.58 -12.41
N TYR A 16 -1.62 -4.72 -11.28
CA TYR A 16 -1.97 -5.62 -10.18
C TYR A 16 -3.32 -5.28 -9.54
N ARG A 17 -3.61 -4.00 -9.27
CA ARG A 17 -4.89 -3.57 -8.68
C ARG A 17 -6.06 -3.83 -9.62
N ALA A 18 -5.91 -3.48 -10.89
CA ALA A 18 -6.95 -3.72 -11.91
C ALA A 18 -7.20 -5.22 -12.12
N THR A 19 -6.13 -6.03 -12.10
CA THR A 19 -6.20 -7.49 -12.17
C THR A 19 -6.96 -8.04 -10.97
N ARG A 20 -6.61 -7.61 -9.75
CA ARG A 20 -7.27 -8.07 -8.52
C ARG A 20 -8.74 -7.67 -8.46
N ILE A 21 -9.08 -6.43 -8.83
CA ILE A 21 -10.47 -5.97 -8.90
C ILE A 21 -11.26 -6.81 -9.90
N THR A 22 -10.72 -7.05 -11.10
CA THR A 22 -11.37 -7.89 -12.12
C THR A 22 -11.60 -9.32 -11.63
N GLN A 23 -10.63 -9.93 -10.95
CA GLN A 23 -10.75 -11.27 -10.38
C GLN A 23 -11.91 -11.35 -9.38
N VAL A 24 -11.96 -10.42 -8.42
CA VAL A 24 -13.03 -10.42 -7.40
C VAL A 24 -14.38 -10.14 -8.04
N LEU A 25 -14.48 -9.17 -8.96
CA LEU A 25 -15.74 -8.85 -9.64
C LEU A 25 -16.29 -10.02 -10.47
N ALA A 26 -15.41 -10.82 -11.10
CA ALA A 26 -15.82 -11.96 -11.90
C ALA A 26 -16.44 -13.10 -11.08
N GLU A 27 -16.15 -13.17 -9.78
CA GLU A 27 -16.69 -14.18 -8.85
C GLU A 27 -18.04 -13.75 -8.25
N LEU A 28 -18.40 -12.46 -8.34
CA LEU A 28 -19.62 -11.94 -7.74
C LEU A 28 -20.85 -12.22 -8.61
N GLN A 29 -21.91 -12.72 -7.97
CA GLN A 29 -23.26 -12.79 -8.53
C GLN A 29 -24.18 -11.94 -7.68
N ALA A 30 -24.98 -11.08 -8.31
CA ALA A 30 -25.88 -10.13 -7.61
C ALA A 30 -25.15 -9.33 -6.49
N ALA A 31 -24.08 -8.63 -6.87
CA ALA A 31 -23.21 -7.91 -5.94
C ALA A 31 -23.98 -6.91 -5.06
N ALA A 32 -23.68 -6.91 -3.77
CA ALA A 32 -24.24 -5.98 -2.80
C ALA A 32 -23.25 -4.84 -2.46
N VAL A 33 -23.76 -3.80 -1.78
CA VAL A 33 -22.94 -2.69 -1.25
C VAL A 33 -21.76 -3.20 -0.41
N LEU A 34 -21.96 -4.25 0.40
CA LEU A 34 -20.89 -4.82 1.22
C LEU A 34 -19.77 -5.48 0.41
N ASP A 35 -20.06 -6.00 -0.79
CA ASP A 35 -19.03 -6.59 -1.65
C ASP A 35 -18.13 -5.51 -2.25
N MET A 36 -18.70 -4.35 -2.59
CA MET A 36 -17.91 -3.19 -3.02
C MET A 36 -17.00 -2.67 -1.90
N ALA A 37 -17.48 -2.67 -0.65
CA ALA A 37 -16.67 -2.32 0.51
C ALA A 37 -15.49 -3.30 0.68
N ARG A 38 -15.75 -4.61 0.57
CA ARG A 38 -14.71 -5.65 0.62
C ARG A 38 -13.65 -5.43 -0.46
N ILE A 39 -14.04 -5.18 -1.71
CA ILE A 39 -13.11 -4.89 -2.82
C ILE A 39 -12.22 -3.69 -2.48
N GLN A 40 -12.81 -2.57 -2.04
CA GLN A 40 -12.05 -1.35 -1.72
C GLN A 40 -11.05 -1.53 -0.57
N THR A 41 -11.22 -2.58 0.24
CA THR A 41 -10.37 -2.92 1.40
C THR A 41 -9.49 -4.15 1.16
N ASP A 42 -9.51 -4.75 -0.03
CA ASP A 42 -8.74 -5.95 -0.36
C ASP A 42 -7.22 -5.69 -0.36
N VAL A 43 -6.50 -6.60 0.29
CA VAL A 43 -5.04 -6.51 0.51
C VAL A 43 -4.28 -7.71 -0.04
N LEU A 44 -4.89 -8.50 -0.92
CA LEU A 44 -4.19 -9.59 -1.59
C LEU A 44 -3.25 -9.01 -2.66
N SER A 45 -1.96 -9.34 -2.57
CA SER A 45 -0.96 -8.87 -3.52
C SER A 45 -0.73 -9.88 -4.64
N VAL A 46 -1.28 -9.58 -5.82
CA VAL A 46 -1.02 -10.34 -7.06
C VAL A 46 0.45 -10.26 -7.45
N GLN A 47 1.10 -9.11 -7.19
CA GLN A 47 2.54 -8.95 -7.41
C GLN A 47 3.35 -9.94 -6.57
N ALA A 48 3.08 -10.00 -5.25
CA ALA A 48 3.80 -10.88 -4.35
C ALA A 48 3.64 -12.35 -4.76
N ALA A 49 2.41 -12.77 -5.06
CA ALA A 49 2.15 -14.12 -5.54
C ALA A 49 2.97 -14.44 -6.81
N GLY A 50 3.02 -13.52 -7.77
CA GLY A 50 3.81 -13.66 -9.01
C GLY A 50 5.32 -13.79 -8.74
N ILE A 51 5.88 -12.88 -7.95
CA ILE A 51 7.31 -12.87 -7.59
C ILE A 51 7.71 -14.15 -6.85
N LEU A 52 6.93 -14.57 -5.85
CA LEU A 52 7.23 -15.77 -5.07
C LEU A 52 7.13 -17.04 -5.92
N ALA A 53 6.13 -17.13 -6.80
CA ALA A 53 5.95 -18.28 -7.68
C ALA A 53 7.09 -18.45 -8.69
N HIS A 54 7.62 -17.35 -9.25
CA HIS A 54 8.63 -17.40 -10.30
C HIS A 54 10.07 -17.36 -9.79
N LEU A 55 10.33 -16.70 -8.65
CA LEU A 55 11.70 -16.53 -8.15
C LEU A 55 12.02 -17.43 -6.94
N VAL A 56 11.09 -17.60 -6.00
CA VAL A 56 11.39 -18.28 -4.73
C VAL A 56 11.06 -19.77 -4.79
N ARG A 57 9.89 -20.13 -5.33
CA ARG A 57 9.45 -21.53 -5.43
C ARG A 57 10.42 -22.42 -6.23
N PRO A 58 10.99 -21.99 -7.37
CA PRO A 58 11.88 -22.87 -8.15
C PRO A 58 13.21 -23.16 -7.47
N VAL A 59 13.67 -22.29 -6.57
CA VAL A 59 15.01 -22.38 -5.99
C VAL A 59 15.02 -22.94 -4.57
N ILE A 60 13.86 -23.13 -3.93
CA ILE A 60 13.77 -23.49 -2.50
C ILE A 60 14.59 -24.73 -2.11
N GLN A 61 14.61 -25.76 -2.96
CA GLN A 61 15.34 -27.01 -2.69
C GLN A 61 16.86 -26.83 -2.80
N ALA A 62 17.32 -25.81 -3.50
CA ALA A 62 18.72 -25.53 -3.74
C ALA A 62 19.32 -24.51 -2.75
N LEU A 63 18.51 -23.97 -1.83
CA LEU A 63 18.95 -22.99 -0.84
C LEU A 63 19.84 -23.62 0.23
N THR A 64 21.06 -23.11 0.37
CA THR A 64 22.09 -23.58 1.32
C THR A 64 22.16 -22.74 2.59
N ASP A 65 21.82 -21.46 2.53
CA ASP A 65 21.78 -20.55 3.66
C ASP A 65 20.55 -20.82 4.55
N PRO A 66 20.73 -20.96 5.89
CA PRO A 66 19.62 -21.25 6.80
C PRO A 66 18.59 -20.12 6.88
N HIS A 67 19.02 -18.86 6.84
CA HIS A 67 18.12 -17.71 6.86
C HIS A 67 17.34 -17.59 5.54
N ALA A 68 17.97 -17.90 4.40
CA ALA A 68 17.28 -17.98 3.12
C ALA A 68 16.18 -19.05 3.13
N ARG A 69 16.46 -20.25 3.66
CA ARG A 69 15.46 -21.32 3.80
C ARG A 69 14.30 -20.93 4.71
N GLN A 70 14.60 -20.28 5.85
CA GLN A 70 13.58 -19.79 6.78
C GLN A 70 12.69 -18.73 6.11
N ALA A 71 13.29 -17.76 5.41
CA ALA A 71 12.57 -16.73 4.69
C ALA A 71 11.69 -17.32 3.58
N ALA A 72 12.24 -18.19 2.74
CA ALA A 72 11.49 -18.86 1.67
C ALA A 72 10.30 -19.66 2.23
N SER A 73 10.49 -20.39 3.33
CA SER A 73 9.43 -21.17 3.97
C SER A 73 8.31 -20.27 4.49
N LEU A 74 8.64 -19.17 5.18
CA LEU A 74 7.64 -18.21 5.67
C LEU A 74 6.86 -17.56 4.52
N LEU A 75 7.55 -17.17 3.44
CA LEU A 75 6.93 -16.51 2.29
C LEU A 75 6.06 -17.47 1.46
N LEU A 76 6.47 -18.73 1.26
CA LEU A 76 5.71 -19.68 0.45
C LEU A 76 4.49 -20.28 1.16
N LEU A 77 4.44 -20.21 2.50
CA LEU A 77 3.25 -20.56 3.30
C LEU A 77 2.26 -19.40 3.42
N TRP A 78 2.68 -18.18 3.13
CA TRP A 78 1.86 -17.00 3.24
C TRP A 78 0.83 -16.91 2.11
N ASP A 79 -0.36 -16.46 2.46
CA ASP A 79 -1.50 -16.26 1.56
C ASP A 79 -1.41 -14.99 0.71
N CYS A 80 -0.25 -14.32 0.71
CA CYS A 80 0.00 -13.06 -0.01
C CYS A 80 -0.90 -11.89 0.41
N ARG A 81 -1.52 -11.94 1.59
CA ARG A 81 -2.31 -10.82 2.14
C ARG A 81 -1.45 -9.86 2.96
N MET A 82 -1.45 -8.60 2.56
CA MET A 82 -0.70 -7.50 3.20
C MET A 82 -1.39 -7.00 4.48
N GLU A 83 -1.75 -7.91 5.38
CA GLU A 83 -2.33 -7.55 6.67
C GLU A 83 -1.30 -6.82 7.54
N ALA A 84 -1.75 -5.85 8.34
CA ALA A 84 -0.85 -5.07 9.20
C ALA A 84 -0.09 -5.95 10.20
N GLU A 85 -0.71 -7.04 10.67
CA GLU A 85 -0.07 -7.96 11.61
C GLU A 85 0.83 -9.02 10.94
N SER A 86 0.95 -9.01 9.61
CA SER A 86 1.64 -10.07 8.87
C SER A 86 3.16 -9.93 8.92
N ALA A 87 3.82 -10.93 9.50
CA ALA A 87 5.27 -11.10 9.45
C ALA A 87 5.78 -11.37 8.03
N ALA A 88 5.04 -12.19 7.27
CA ALA A 88 5.42 -12.54 5.91
C ALA A 88 5.30 -11.35 4.95
N ALA A 89 4.30 -10.47 5.12
CA ALA A 89 4.18 -9.24 4.35
C ALA A 89 5.37 -8.29 4.60
N ALA A 90 5.78 -8.14 5.86
CA ALA A 90 6.99 -7.38 6.22
C ALA A 90 8.25 -7.97 5.56
N LEU A 91 8.43 -9.28 5.68
CA LEU A 91 9.56 -9.98 5.09
C LEU A 91 9.56 -9.88 3.55
N TYR A 92 8.41 -9.98 2.91
CA TYR A 92 8.27 -9.84 1.46
C TYR A 92 8.79 -8.49 0.97
N HIS A 93 8.39 -7.39 1.63
CA HIS A 93 8.84 -6.07 1.22
C HIS A 93 10.33 -5.84 1.46
N LEU A 94 10.90 -6.42 2.52
CA LEU A 94 12.35 -6.43 2.73
C LEU A 94 13.06 -7.21 1.61
N PHE A 95 12.55 -8.39 1.27
CA PHE A 95 13.07 -9.21 0.17
C PHE A 95 12.97 -8.52 -1.19
N TYR A 96 11.83 -7.92 -1.51
CA TYR A 96 11.63 -7.18 -2.74
C TYR A 96 12.59 -5.99 -2.83
N GLN A 97 12.80 -5.26 -1.72
CA GLN A 97 13.79 -4.19 -1.69
C GLN A 97 15.22 -4.71 -1.95
N GLU A 98 15.60 -5.86 -1.39
CA GLU A 98 16.90 -6.49 -1.67
C GLU A 98 17.05 -6.89 -3.15
N LEU A 99 15.99 -7.44 -3.78
CA LEU A 99 15.98 -7.71 -5.22
C LEU A 99 16.24 -6.43 -6.01
N LEU A 100 15.54 -5.34 -5.70
CA LEU A 100 15.73 -4.07 -6.40
C LEU A 100 17.16 -3.55 -6.25
N GLN A 101 17.70 -3.60 -5.03
CA GLN A 101 19.05 -3.12 -4.73
C GLN A 101 20.14 -3.97 -5.39
N ARG A 102 20.00 -5.28 -5.47
CA ARG A 102 21.04 -6.15 -6.04
C ARG A 102 20.98 -6.23 -7.57
N CYS A 103 19.77 -6.35 -8.12
CA CYS A 103 19.58 -6.54 -9.55
C CYS A 103 19.76 -5.24 -10.35
N PHE A 104 19.28 -4.10 -9.83
CA PHE A 104 19.18 -2.89 -10.63
C PHE A 104 20.17 -1.78 -10.21
N ARG A 105 20.39 -1.57 -8.90
CA ARG A 105 21.24 -0.45 -8.44
C ARG A 105 22.63 -0.45 -9.09
N PRO A 106 23.41 -1.55 -9.15
CA PRO A 106 24.75 -1.49 -9.72
C PRO A 106 24.75 -1.12 -11.20
N LEU A 107 23.78 -1.64 -11.97
CA LEU A 107 23.64 -1.34 -13.39
C LEU A 107 23.27 0.12 -13.63
N MET A 108 22.34 0.63 -12.84
CA MET A 108 21.80 1.99 -12.97
C MET A 108 22.80 3.06 -12.50
N GLU A 109 23.41 2.85 -11.33
CA GLU A 109 24.35 3.82 -10.73
C GLU A 109 25.65 3.93 -11.52
N ARG A 110 26.05 2.88 -12.25
CA ARG A 110 27.17 2.94 -13.21
C ARG A 110 26.89 3.86 -14.40
N GLN A 111 25.63 3.98 -14.81
CA GLN A 111 25.22 4.81 -15.94
C GLN A 111 25.05 6.26 -15.50
N VAL A 112 24.28 6.48 -14.42
CA VAL A 112 23.96 7.81 -13.89
C VAL A 112 23.90 7.73 -12.36
N PRO A 113 24.85 8.35 -11.64
CA PRO A 113 24.80 8.39 -10.18
C PRO A 113 23.50 8.99 -9.63
N GLY A 114 22.90 8.35 -8.65
CA GLY A 114 21.64 8.72 -8.00
C GLY A 114 20.37 8.36 -8.77
N ILE A 115 20.48 7.78 -9.98
CA ILE A 115 19.30 7.48 -10.81
C ILE A 115 18.44 6.37 -10.21
N PHE A 116 19.02 5.42 -9.47
CA PHE A 116 18.27 4.33 -8.86
C PHE A 116 17.19 4.88 -7.92
N ALA A 117 17.56 5.78 -7.01
CA ALA A 117 16.62 6.38 -6.07
C ALA A 117 15.55 7.22 -6.77
N ARG A 118 15.93 7.99 -7.80
CA ARG A 118 15.00 8.83 -8.57
C ARG A 118 14.02 8.02 -9.43
N TYR A 119 14.47 6.88 -9.96
CA TYR A 119 13.62 6.02 -10.77
C TYR A 119 12.62 5.27 -9.89
N PHE A 120 13.09 4.62 -8.81
CA PHE A 120 12.26 3.84 -7.90
C PHE A 120 11.42 4.68 -6.92
N SER A 121 11.58 6.01 -6.90
CA SER A 121 10.60 6.91 -6.27
C SER A 121 9.36 7.13 -7.13
N THR A 122 9.40 6.76 -8.42
CA THR A 122 8.29 6.90 -9.36
C THR A 122 7.69 5.52 -9.68
N LEU A 123 6.80 5.05 -8.81
CA LEU A 123 6.30 3.66 -8.81
C LEU A 123 5.72 3.20 -10.15
N HIS A 124 4.90 4.03 -10.81
CA HIS A 124 4.26 3.70 -12.09
C HIS A 124 5.25 3.51 -13.23
N LEU A 125 6.44 4.12 -13.15
CA LEU A 125 7.53 3.88 -14.11
C LEU A 125 8.30 2.61 -13.75
N ALA A 126 8.70 2.51 -12.48
CA ALA A 126 9.72 1.56 -12.06
C ALA A 126 9.19 0.15 -11.88
N VAL A 127 8.02 -0.01 -11.29
CA VAL A 127 7.49 -1.32 -10.91
C VAL A 127 7.20 -2.21 -12.12
N PRO A 128 6.50 -1.74 -13.18
CA PRO A 128 6.22 -2.60 -14.33
C PRO A 128 7.50 -3.08 -15.03
N ALA A 129 8.51 -2.21 -15.16
CA ALA A 129 9.78 -2.54 -15.79
C ALA A 129 10.62 -3.49 -14.92
N ALA A 130 10.74 -3.20 -13.62
CA ALA A 130 11.49 -4.03 -12.69
C ALA A 130 10.86 -5.42 -12.54
N ASP A 131 9.54 -5.50 -12.40
CA ASP A 131 8.85 -6.78 -12.28
C ASP A 131 8.94 -7.59 -13.57
N ALA A 132 8.81 -6.97 -14.76
CA ALA A 132 9.00 -7.68 -16.02
C ALA A 132 10.42 -8.27 -16.14
N ALA A 133 11.44 -7.52 -15.73
CA ALA A 133 12.83 -7.97 -15.71
C ALA A 133 13.08 -9.09 -14.68
N LEU A 134 12.46 -9.00 -13.50
CA LEU A 134 12.54 -10.04 -12.47
C LEU A 134 11.81 -11.32 -12.91
N LEU A 135 10.59 -11.19 -13.44
CA LEU A 135 9.74 -12.32 -13.82
C LEU A 135 10.22 -13.05 -15.07
N SER A 136 10.96 -12.38 -15.97
CA SER A 136 11.59 -13.06 -17.11
C SER A 136 12.65 -14.08 -16.67
N SER A 137 13.15 -13.98 -15.42
CA SER A 137 14.25 -14.79 -14.90
C SER A 137 15.49 -14.77 -15.80
N ASP A 138 15.65 -13.70 -16.58
CA ASP A 138 16.81 -13.48 -17.45
C ASP A 138 18.02 -13.16 -16.57
N GLY A 139 19.05 -14.01 -16.64
CA GLY A 139 20.29 -13.88 -15.88
C GLY A 139 21.01 -12.53 -16.05
N THR A 140 20.68 -11.76 -17.10
CA THR A 140 21.16 -10.39 -17.31
C THR A 140 20.90 -9.48 -16.10
N TRP A 141 19.78 -9.67 -15.39
CA TRP A 141 19.39 -8.87 -14.23
C TRP A 141 19.92 -9.41 -12.90
N PHE A 142 20.48 -10.63 -12.88
CA PHE A 142 20.90 -11.32 -11.67
C PHE A 142 22.42 -11.47 -11.66
N PRO A 143 23.16 -10.64 -10.92
CA PRO A 143 24.62 -10.55 -11.02
C PRO A 143 25.34 -11.87 -10.71
N SER A 144 24.76 -12.72 -9.87
CA SER A 144 25.30 -14.04 -9.48
C SER A 144 24.53 -15.20 -10.12
N GLY A 145 23.64 -14.91 -11.08
CA GLY A 145 22.60 -15.83 -11.54
C GLY A 145 21.38 -15.87 -10.61
N VAL A 146 20.24 -16.29 -11.16
CA VAL A 146 18.92 -16.20 -10.49
C VAL A 146 18.93 -16.87 -9.11
N GLN A 147 19.39 -18.11 -9.02
CA GLN A 147 19.39 -18.88 -7.77
C GLN A 147 20.20 -18.19 -6.66
N ALA A 148 21.47 -17.89 -6.92
CA ALA A 148 22.36 -17.32 -5.90
C ALA A 148 21.89 -15.92 -5.48
N THR A 149 21.46 -15.08 -6.42
CA THR A 149 20.93 -13.75 -6.09
C THR A 149 19.65 -13.83 -5.26
N VAL A 150 18.71 -14.74 -5.56
CA VAL A 150 17.49 -14.92 -4.76
C VAL A 150 17.83 -15.40 -3.34
N GLU A 151 18.75 -16.37 -3.21
CA GLU A 151 19.22 -16.86 -1.91
C GLU A 151 19.83 -15.73 -1.05
N GLU A 152 20.70 -14.92 -1.65
CA GLU A 152 21.32 -13.77 -1.00
C GLU A 152 20.28 -12.73 -0.54
N CYS A 153 19.28 -12.42 -1.38
CA CYS A 153 18.19 -11.49 -1.05
C CYS A 153 17.34 -12.01 0.12
N LEU A 154 16.97 -13.29 0.11
CA LEU A 154 16.18 -13.91 1.17
C LEU A 154 16.93 -13.89 2.51
N ALA A 155 18.21 -14.27 2.51
CA ALA A 155 19.05 -14.24 3.69
C ALA A 155 19.26 -12.80 4.23
N ALA A 156 19.41 -11.81 3.34
CA ALA A 156 19.53 -10.41 3.72
C ALA A 156 18.22 -9.87 4.32
N ALA A 157 17.08 -10.19 3.72
CA ALA A 157 15.76 -9.79 4.20
C ALA A 157 15.46 -10.36 5.60
N TRP A 158 15.76 -11.64 5.81
CA TRP A 158 15.61 -12.28 7.12
C TRP A 158 16.48 -11.61 8.19
N ARG A 159 17.76 -11.39 7.90
CA ARG A 159 18.68 -10.73 8.84
C ARG A 159 18.23 -9.31 9.17
N ARG A 160 17.74 -8.57 8.18
CA ARG A 160 17.21 -7.22 8.38
C ARG A 160 15.94 -7.21 9.24
N ALA A 161 15.03 -8.16 9.03
CA ALA A 161 13.86 -8.33 9.88
C ALA A 161 14.27 -8.70 11.32
N ALA A 162 15.18 -9.67 11.47
CA ALA A 162 15.66 -10.12 12.76
C ALA A 162 16.40 -9.02 13.55
N ALA A 163 17.14 -8.15 12.85
CA ALA A 163 17.79 -7.00 13.47
C ALA A 163 16.78 -5.93 13.95
N GLY A 164 15.63 -5.82 13.29
CA GLY A 164 14.59 -4.84 13.63
C GLY A 164 13.66 -5.28 14.77
N TRP A 165 13.26 -6.56 14.78
CA TRP A 165 12.24 -7.07 15.71
C TRP A 165 12.71 -8.21 16.61
N GLY A 166 13.95 -8.68 16.45
CA GLY A 166 14.44 -9.90 17.08
C GLY A 166 14.24 -11.14 16.20
N PRO A 167 14.83 -12.27 16.60
CA PRO A 167 15.00 -13.45 15.75
C PRO A 167 13.72 -14.24 15.47
N ASP A 168 12.65 -14.00 16.23
CA ASP A 168 11.38 -14.71 16.11
C ASP A 168 10.39 -13.97 15.19
N PRO A 169 9.99 -14.55 14.04
CA PRO A 169 9.00 -13.96 13.16
C PRO A 169 7.63 -13.70 13.80
N ALA A 170 7.30 -14.37 14.90
CA ALA A 170 6.04 -14.14 15.62
C ALA A 170 5.91 -12.71 16.15
N GLY A 171 7.01 -11.97 16.29
CA GLY A 171 7.04 -10.55 16.67
C GLY A 171 7.04 -9.56 15.49
N TRP A 172 7.18 -10.04 14.24
CA TRP A 172 7.33 -9.16 13.08
C TRP A 172 5.96 -8.68 12.59
N ARG A 173 5.86 -7.40 12.24
CA ARG A 173 4.58 -6.76 11.91
C ARG A 173 4.75 -5.80 10.75
N TRP A 174 4.04 -6.03 9.65
CA TRP A 174 4.04 -5.12 8.51
C TRP A 174 3.66 -3.69 8.90
N GLY A 175 2.63 -3.54 9.72
CA GLY A 175 2.12 -2.25 10.20
C GLY A 175 3.09 -1.45 11.06
N SER A 176 4.15 -2.08 11.60
CA SER A 176 5.23 -1.35 12.28
C SER A 176 6.18 -0.65 11.32
N LEU A 177 6.32 -1.16 10.08
CA LEU A 177 7.06 -0.49 9.00
C LEU A 177 6.14 0.41 8.17
N HIS A 178 4.92 -0.04 7.96
CA HIS A 178 3.95 0.55 7.05
C HIS A 178 2.83 1.23 7.81
N ALA A 179 3.11 2.47 8.18
CA ALA A 179 2.20 3.30 8.93
C ALA A 179 1.87 4.61 8.20
N LEU A 180 0.64 5.06 8.38
CA LEU A 180 0.14 6.33 7.86
C LEU A 180 0.06 7.36 8.98
N THR A 181 0.66 8.52 8.72
CA THR A 181 0.40 9.73 9.51
C THR A 181 -0.32 10.74 8.63
N LEU A 182 -1.50 11.18 9.07
CA LEU A 182 -2.20 12.29 8.46
C LEU A 182 -1.56 13.58 8.96
N PHE A 183 -0.70 14.16 8.12
CA PHE A 183 0.03 15.38 8.45
C PHE A 183 -0.80 16.63 8.16
N HIS A 184 -0.85 17.54 9.13
CA HIS A 184 -1.19 18.93 8.87
C HIS A 184 -0.01 19.64 8.21
N SER A 185 -0.27 20.62 7.33
CA SER A 185 0.78 21.36 6.62
C SER A 185 1.78 22.02 7.59
N PHE A 186 1.30 22.62 8.69
CA PHE A 186 2.16 23.18 9.74
C PHE A 186 2.79 22.13 10.67
N GLY A 187 2.29 20.89 10.67
CA GLY A 187 2.80 19.79 11.49
C GLY A 187 3.72 18.82 10.76
N ARG A 188 3.97 19.03 9.47
CA ARG A 188 4.82 18.17 8.61
C ARG A 188 6.32 18.47 8.77
N GLY A 189 6.68 19.61 9.33
CA GLY A 189 8.08 20.03 9.49
C GLY A 189 8.88 19.12 10.42
N ARG A 190 10.15 18.85 10.07
CA ARG A 190 11.07 18.03 10.89
C ARG A 190 11.72 18.78 12.06
N GLY A 191 11.64 20.11 12.08
CA GLY A 191 12.19 20.93 13.15
C GLY A 191 11.42 20.83 14.48
N LEU A 192 12.11 21.07 15.59
CA LEU A 192 11.52 20.99 16.94
C LEU A 192 10.28 21.88 17.10
N ALA A 193 10.31 23.11 16.56
CA ALA A 193 9.18 24.03 16.63
C ALA A 193 7.94 23.49 15.90
N ALA A 194 8.09 22.95 14.69
CA ALA A 194 6.97 22.37 13.93
C ALA A 194 6.40 21.13 14.63
N ARG A 195 7.26 20.29 15.22
CA ARG A 195 6.83 19.12 16.01
C ARG A 195 6.11 19.52 17.29
N ALA A 196 6.62 20.54 17.99
CA ALA A 196 5.99 21.07 19.20
C ALA A 196 4.62 21.67 18.88
N LEU A 197 4.50 22.42 17.78
CA LEU A 197 3.22 22.97 17.32
C LEU A 197 2.24 21.85 16.94
N ALA A 198 2.71 20.84 16.20
CA ALA A 198 1.89 19.69 15.83
C ALA A 198 1.36 18.92 17.04
N TRP A 199 2.19 18.78 18.08
CA TRP A 199 1.82 18.11 19.31
C TRP A 199 0.85 18.94 20.16
N LEU A 200 1.18 20.22 20.40
CA LEU A 200 0.39 21.13 21.24
C LEU A 200 -1.04 21.34 20.72
N PHE A 201 -1.19 21.44 19.40
CA PHE A 201 -2.48 21.65 18.75
C PHE A 201 -3.09 20.38 18.20
N GLU A 202 -2.50 19.22 18.50
CA GLU A 202 -2.91 17.92 17.98
C GLU A 202 -3.21 18.01 16.47
N LEU A 203 -2.25 18.47 15.67
CA LEU A 203 -2.47 18.71 14.24
C LEU A 203 -2.35 17.42 13.42
N ASN A 204 -1.45 16.52 13.82
CA ASN A 204 -1.22 15.27 13.10
C ASN A 204 -2.03 14.13 13.74
N ARG A 205 -2.46 13.16 12.92
CA ARG A 205 -3.11 11.92 13.40
C ARG A 205 -2.28 10.72 12.98
N GLY A 206 -2.04 9.81 13.92
CA GLY A 206 -1.18 8.63 13.73
C GLY A 206 0.18 8.77 14.40
N PRO A 207 1.16 7.90 14.06
CA PRO A 207 1.10 6.93 12.97
C PRO A 207 0.10 5.80 13.23
N TYR A 208 -0.62 5.38 12.20
CA TYR A 208 -1.54 4.23 12.23
C TYR A 208 -0.99 3.11 11.37
N ALA A 209 -0.90 1.91 11.92
CA ALA A 209 -0.59 0.71 11.15
C ALA A 209 -1.58 0.55 9.98
N ARG A 210 -1.06 0.34 8.77
CA ARG A 210 -1.89 0.23 7.57
C ARG A 210 -1.68 -1.13 6.90
N PRO A 211 -2.74 -1.90 6.66
CA PRO A 211 -2.66 -3.03 5.75
C PRO A 211 -2.64 -2.51 4.30
N GLY A 212 -2.32 -3.40 3.36
CA GLY A 212 -2.09 -3.07 1.96
C GLY A 212 -0.65 -2.58 1.70
N ASP A 213 -0.40 -2.29 0.44
CA ASP A 213 0.85 -1.74 -0.10
C ASP A 213 0.55 -0.92 -1.37
N GLY A 214 1.57 -0.56 -2.15
CA GLY A 214 1.42 0.18 -3.41
C GLY A 214 0.73 -0.60 -4.55
N MET A 215 0.59 -1.92 -4.45
CA MET A 215 0.11 -2.82 -5.51
C MET A 215 -1.22 -3.52 -5.19
N THR A 216 -1.66 -3.51 -3.94
CA THR A 216 -2.97 -3.98 -3.47
C THR A 216 -4.09 -2.96 -3.71
N VAL A 217 -5.35 -3.40 -3.73
CA VAL A 217 -6.50 -2.53 -3.98
C VAL A 217 -6.65 -1.48 -2.87
N ASN A 218 -6.50 -1.88 -1.61
CA ASN A 218 -6.45 -0.98 -0.46
C ASN A 218 -5.11 -0.24 -0.40
N LEU A 219 -4.94 0.72 -1.31
CA LEU A 219 -3.68 1.40 -1.57
C LEU A 219 -3.02 1.98 -0.30
N GLY A 220 -1.77 1.61 -0.11
CA GLY A 220 -0.82 2.23 0.81
C GLY A 220 0.53 2.36 0.10
N ALA A 221 0.68 3.36 -0.75
CA ALA A 221 1.92 3.50 -1.52
C ALA A 221 3.01 4.17 -0.68
N PHE A 222 4.25 3.77 -0.93
CA PHE A 222 5.46 4.30 -0.32
C PHE A 222 6.60 4.26 -1.36
N PRO A 223 7.64 5.11 -1.27
CA PRO A 223 8.80 5.02 -2.15
C PRO A 223 9.59 3.73 -1.88
N LEU A 224 9.96 2.98 -2.93
CA LEU A 224 10.64 1.67 -2.77
C LEU A 224 12.08 1.78 -2.23
N THR A 225 12.63 2.99 -2.18
CA THR A 225 14.00 3.26 -1.69
C THR A 225 14.05 3.84 -0.28
N GLU A 226 12.90 4.14 0.33
CA GLU A 226 12.79 4.72 1.67
C GLU A 226 12.13 3.74 2.64
N PRO A 227 12.15 4.01 3.97
CA PRO A 227 11.35 3.26 4.92
C PRO A 227 9.88 3.27 4.50
N PHE A 228 9.20 2.13 4.67
CA PHE A 228 7.88 1.78 4.14
C PHE A 228 6.69 2.62 4.64
N ALA A 229 6.93 3.85 5.12
CA ALA A 229 5.89 4.76 5.58
C ALA A 229 4.96 5.15 4.42
N VAL A 230 3.65 5.11 4.69
CA VAL A 230 2.62 5.39 3.69
C VAL A 230 2.66 6.87 3.31
N THR A 231 2.83 7.15 2.02
CA THR A 231 2.81 8.51 1.46
C THR A 231 1.54 8.79 0.65
N VAL A 232 0.91 7.75 0.11
CA VAL A 232 -0.30 7.84 -0.71
C VAL A 232 -1.30 6.76 -0.30
N GLY A 233 -2.57 7.13 -0.15
CA GLY A 233 -3.67 6.22 0.13
C GLY A 233 -5.02 6.88 -0.21
N PRO A 234 -6.14 6.16 -0.05
CA PRO A 234 -7.45 6.68 -0.43
C PRO A 234 -7.90 7.79 0.52
N SER A 235 -7.98 9.03 0.02
CA SER A 235 -8.50 10.17 0.78
C SER A 235 -10.01 10.07 1.03
N TYR A 236 -10.73 9.42 0.12
CA TYR A 236 -12.17 9.22 0.14
C TYR A 236 -12.51 7.86 -0.47
N ARG A 237 -13.58 7.24 0.03
CA ARG A 237 -14.19 6.05 -0.57
C ARG A 237 -15.69 6.23 -0.63
N GLN A 238 -16.31 5.72 -1.69
CA GLN A 238 -17.76 5.78 -1.91
C GLN A 238 -18.26 4.51 -2.57
N ILE A 239 -19.50 4.15 -2.23
CA ILE A 239 -20.26 3.08 -2.86
C ILE A 239 -21.66 3.66 -3.09
N VAL A 240 -22.11 3.65 -4.34
CA VAL A 240 -23.43 4.15 -4.70
C VAL A 240 -24.34 2.97 -4.99
N ASP A 241 -25.45 2.89 -4.26
CA ASP A 241 -26.53 1.98 -4.57
C ASP A 241 -27.51 2.71 -5.50
N LEU A 242 -27.62 2.22 -6.73
CA LEU A 242 -28.47 2.83 -7.76
C LEU A 242 -29.94 2.44 -7.61
N GLY A 243 -30.24 1.35 -6.90
CA GLY A 243 -31.60 0.89 -6.63
C GLY A 243 -32.19 1.52 -5.36
N ASP A 244 -31.34 1.82 -4.38
CA ASP A 244 -31.68 2.58 -3.18
C ASP A 244 -30.57 3.61 -2.88
N PRO A 245 -30.67 4.85 -3.39
CA PRO A 245 -29.65 5.86 -3.17
C PRO A 245 -29.34 6.17 -1.70
N ASP A 246 -30.29 6.02 -0.77
CA ASP A 246 -30.06 6.16 0.68
C ASP A 246 -29.32 4.95 1.30
N GLY A 247 -29.28 3.84 0.57
CA GLY A 247 -28.43 2.67 0.78
C GLY A 247 -26.94 2.92 0.47
N SER A 248 -26.59 4.06 -0.13
CA SER A 248 -25.21 4.42 -0.47
C SER A 248 -24.31 4.64 0.76
N ARG A 249 -23.00 4.55 0.56
CA ARG A 249 -21.98 4.60 1.63
C ARG A 249 -20.81 5.48 1.23
N TRP A 250 -20.18 6.13 2.21
CA TRP A 250 -18.97 6.91 2.02
C TRP A 250 -18.11 7.00 3.28
N ILE A 251 -16.85 7.35 3.12
CA ILE A 251 -15.94 7.62 4.24
C ILE A 251 -14.76 8.49 3.76
N MET A 252 -14.21 9.32 4.64
CA MET A 252 -12.95 10.04 4.42
C MET A 252 -11.87 9.59 5.40
N ALA A 253 -10.60 9.72 5.01
CA ALA A 253 -9.46 9.32 5.84
C ALA A 253 -9.35 10.11 7.15
N GLY A 254 -9.78 11.38 7.17
CA GLY A 254 -9.76 12.26 8.35
C GLY A 254 -11.15 12.55 8.88
N GLY A 255 -11.68 13.73 8.55
CA GLY A 255 -13.02 14.17 8.90
C GLY A 255 -13.51 15.28 7.96
N THR A 256 -14.72 15.76 8.16
CA THR A 256 -15.34 16.78 7.28
C THR A 256 -14.92 18.21 7.56
N SER A 257 -14.20 18.46 8.66
CA SER A 257 -13.70 19.80 9.01
C SER A 257 -12.19 19.90 8.81
N GLY A 258 -11.74 21.06 8.33
CA GLY A 258 -10.32 21.42 8.31
C GLY A 258 -9.84 22.13 9.59
N ASP A 259 -10.74 22.52 10.51
CA ASP A 259 -10.37 23.15 11.79
C ASP A 259 -9.94 22.06 12.79
N PRO A 260 -8.67 22.06 13.28
CA PRO A 260 -8.17 21.08 14.26
C PRO A 260 -8.98 20.99 15.55
N ARG A 261 -9.71 22.06 15.90
CA ARG A 261 -10.55 22.11 17.12
C ARG A 261 -11.95 21.53 16.91
N SER A 262 -12.33 21.26 15.66
CA SER A 262 -13.63 20.69 15.34
C SER A 262 -13.68 19.22 15.75
N ALA A 263 -14.81 18.80 16.34
CA ALA A 263 -15.08 17.39 16.56
C ALA A 263 -15.05 16.56 15.25
N HIS A 264 -15.24 17.20 14.09
CA HIS A 264 -15.21 16.57 12.77
C HIS A 264 -13.87 16.70 12.04
N TYR A 265 -12.77 17.01 12.75
CA TYR A 265 -11.43 17.09 12.14
C TYR A 265 -10.88 15.72 11.74
N ALA A 266 -11.10 14.72 12.60
CA ALA A 266 -10.51 13.39 12.48
C ALA A 266 -11.47 12.27 12.96
N ASP A 267 -12.77 12.54 13.01
CA ASP A 267 -13.80 11.63 13.56
C ASP A 267 -14.03 10.36 12.73
N GLN A 268 -13.52 10.30 11.50
CA GLN A 268 -13.71 9.15 10.61
C GLN A 268 -12.48 8.23 10.54
N VAL A 269 -11.33 8.65 11.09
CA VAL A 269 -10.04 7.95 10.96
C VAL A 269 -10.16 6.47 11.36
N GLU A 270 -10.70 6.18 12.53
CA GLU A 270 -10.78 4.80 13.02
C GLU A 270 -11.68 3.91 12.16
N ARG A 271 -12.81 4.44 11.68
CA ARG A 271 -13.72 3.71 10.79
C ARG A 271 -13.06 3.48 9.43
N TRP A 272 -12.42 4.52 8.89
CA TRP A 272 -11.69 4.43 7.63
C TRP A 272 -10.55 3.41 7.67
N LEU A 273 -9.83 3.32 8.80
CA LEU A 273 -8.77 2.32 9.04
C LEU A 273 -9.33 0.89 9.06
N ARG A 274 -10.51 0.71 9.69
CA ARG A 274 -11.23 -0.57 9.75
C ARG A 274 -11.95 -0.95 8.46
N GLY A 275 -11.91 -0.09 7.43
CA GLY A 275 -12.66 -0.33 6.19
C GLY A 275 -14.18 -0.18 6.36
N GLU A 276 -14.61 0.57 7.37
CA GLU A 276 -16.01 0.87 7.65
C GLU A 276 -16.46 2.16 6.97
N TYR A 277 -17.76 2.28 6.73
CA TYR A 277 -18.36 3.39 5.99
C TYR A 277 -19.50 4.04 6.77
N ARG A 278 -19.71 5.34 6.50
CA ARG A 278 -20.89 6.09 6.92
C ARG A 278 -22.00 5.97 5.88
N PRO A 279 -23.27 6.07 6.27
CA PRO A 279 -24.38 6.18 5.31
C PRO A 279 -24.26 7.49 4.52
N MET A 280 -24.46 7.41 3.21
CA MET A 280 -24.70 8.56 2.34
C MET A 280 -26.21 8.75 2.24
N ARG A 281 -26.73 9.78 2.90
CA ARG A 281 -28.17 10.08 2.94
C ARG A 281 -28.48 11.17 1.94
N LEU A 282 -29.52 10.96 1.14
CA LEU A 282 -30.13 11.98 0.32
C LEU A 282 -31.20 12.75 1.10
N ARG A 283 -31.67 13.83 0.49
CA ARG A 283 -32.27 15.00 1.14
C ARG A 283 -33.30 14.71 2.24
N SER A 284 -34.29 13.87 1.98
CA SER A 284 -35.37 13.61 2.95
C SER A 284 -34.86 12.98 4.25
N LEU A 285 -33.90 12.05 4.17
CA LEU A 285 -33.29 11.43 5.35
C LEU A 285 -32.15 12.25 5.96
N ALA A 286 -31.54 13.14 5.17
CA ALA A 286 -30.53 14.07 5.66
C ALA A 286 -31.17 15.12 6.57
N GLU A 287 -32.26 15.76 6.15
CA GLU A 287 -32.99 16.77 6.92
C GLU A 287 -33.44 16.22 8.29
N ALA A 288 -33.98 14.99 8.34
CA ALA A 288 -34.47 14.35 9.57
C ALA A 288 -33.37 13.99 10.60
N ARG A 289 -32.09 13.98 10.22
CA ARG A 289 -30.97 13.59 11.11
C ARG A 289 -29.86 14.65 11.18
N THR A 290 -30.15 15.87 10.76
CA THR A 290 -29.21 16.98 10.80
C THR A 290 -29.09 17.54 12.22
N GLY A 291 -27.85 17.73 12.70
CA GLY A 291 -27.59 18.31 14.03
C GLY A 291 -27.63 19.85 14.06
N MET A 292 -27.46 20.51 12.91
CA MET A 292 -27.49 21.98 12.78
C MET A 292 -27.87 22.37 11.34
N VAL A 293 -28.80 23.31 11.20
CA VAL A 293 -29.19 23.91 9.90
C VAL A 293 -28.82 25.39 9.92
N LEU A 294 -28.11 25.84 8.89
CA LEU A 294 -27.77 27.25 8.69
C LEU A 294 -28.60 27.81 7.53
N HIS A 295 -29.43 28.81 7.81
CA HIS A 295 -30.14 29.58 6.80
C HIS A 295 -29.30 30.82 6.45
N LEU A 296 -28.98 30.99 5.16
CA LEU A 296 -28.25 32.14 4.66
C LEU A 296 -29.24 33.06 3.93
N GLU A 297 -29.36 34.29 4.38
CA GLU A 297 -30.13 35.34 3.74
C GLU A 297 -29.17 36.37 3.14
N SER A 298 -29.49 36.90 1.96
CA SER A 298 -28.70 37.98 1.37
C SER A 298 -28.86 39.25 2.20
N ALA A 299 -27.75 39.92 2.51
CA ALA A 299 -27.82 41.31 2.95
C ALA A 299 -28.40 42.13 1.77
N GLY A 300 -29.61 42.66 1.95
CA GLY A 300 -30.32 43.45 0.94
C GLY A 300 -29.66 44.77 0.60
#